data_AF-A0A3M1IWA6-F1
#
_entry.id   AF-A0A3M1IWA6-F1
#
_cell.length_a   1.000
_cell.length_b   1.000
_cell.length_c   1.000
_cell.angle_alpha   90.00
_cell.angle_beta   90.00
_cell.angle_gamma   90.00
#
_symmetry.space_group_name_H-M   'P 1'
#
loop_
_entity.id
_entity.type
_entity.pdbx_description
1 polymer ?
#
loop_
_entity_poly.entity_id
_entity_poly.type
_entity_poly.pdbx_seq_one_letter_code
_entity_poly.pdbx_strand_id
1 'polypeptide(L)'
;RKLRETLAGVEVVYHLAAKVTTPLADLEAHSFDQINHWGTAQVAYAAEQTGVKHLIYLSSTSVYGDYDTPVDEQAAAHPRSYYGMAKLAGEGQVLRLRDQMRVHVIRSANVYGYNPAYRIDAVINRFVFEAHFQGRVTIHGSGEQERSFIHVDKLAAVLRQLLNHEPGSQSIYNLAEHQLSINEVVAHIRQLYPELETIFLNPGMPRRNIRIQRPVALLQELKIPTIALMDELRAFQQVFSF
;
A
#
# COMPACT_ATOMS: atom_id res chain seq x y z
N ARG A 1 -18.68 -15.17 15.70
CA ARG A 1 -18.49 -16.58 16.12
C ARG A 1 -17.30 -17.23 15.41
N LYS A 2 -17.36 -17.41 14.08
CA LYS A 2 -16.26 -18.02 13.29
C LYS A 2 -14.90 -17.36 13.49
N LEU A 3 -14.80 -16.02 13.44
CA LEU A 3 -13.52 -15.32 13.65
C LEU A 3 -12.89 -15.61 15.02
N ARG A 4 -13.67 -15.71 16.09
CA ARG A 4 -13.13 -16.04 17.42
C ARG A 4 -12.64 -17.48 17.50
N GLU A 5 -13.37 -18.40 16.89
CA GLU A 5 -12.93 -19.80 16.77
C GLU A 5 -11.63 -19.88 15.94
N THR A 6 -11.50 -19.09 14.87
CA THR A 6 -10.29 -19.00 14.05
C THR A 6 -9.10 -18.38 14.79
N LEU A 7 -9.35 -17.39 15.65
CA LEU A 7 -8.30 -16.71 16.41
C LEU A 7 -7.96 -17.39 17.75
N ALA A 8 -8.65 -18.48 18.12
CA ALA A 8 -8.36 -19.21 19.34
C ALA A 8 -6.93 -19.79 19.30
N GLY A 9 -6.10 -19.41 20.28
CA GLY A 9 -4.69 -19.83 20.34
C GLY A 9 -3.74 -19.08 19.39
N VAL A 10 -4.24 -18.10 18.62
CA VAL A 10 -3.42 -17.25 17.75
C VAL A 10 -2.78 -16.14 18.58
N GLU A 11 -1.45 -16.04 18.55
CA GLU A 11 -0.72 -14.99 19.27
C GLU A 11 -0.60 -13.69 18.46
N VAL A 12 -0.49 -13.80 17.13
CA VAL A 12 -0.23 -12.67 16.23
C VAL A 12 -1.18 -12.70 15.04
N VAL A 13 -1.79 -11.55 14.73
CA VAL A 13 -2.71 -11.39 13.60
C VAL A 13 -2.17 -10.37 12.62
N TYR A 14 -1.95 -10.81 11.38
CA TYR A 14 -1.72 -9.93 10.24
C TYR A 14 -3.05 -9.69 9.52
N HIS A 15 -3.70 -8.56 9.78
CA HIS A 15 -4.95 -8.19 9.14
C HIS A 15 -4.69 -7.45 7.81
N LEU A 16 -4.58 -8.23 6.74
CA LEU A 16 -4.33 -7.75 5.36
C LEU A 16 -5.59 -7.76 4.49
N ALA A 17 -6.68 -8.40 4.95
CA ALA A 17 -7.90 -8.55 4.18
C ALA A 17 -8.63 -7.20 4.00
N ALA A 18 -8.83 -6.78 2.76
CA ALA A 18 -9.49 -5.52 2.42
C ALA A 18 -10.02 -5.54 0.99
N LYS A 19 -11.03 -4.70 0.72
CA LYS A 19 -11.39 -4.27 -0.64
C LYS A 19 -10.55 -3.06 -1.00
N VAL A 20 -9.84 -3.10 -2.13
CA VAL A 20 -9.01 -1.99 -2.63
C VAL A 20 -9.72 -1.22 -3.74
N THR A 21 -9.37 0.05 -3.93
CA THR A 21 -9.84 0.81 -5.09
C THR A 21 -9.24 0.27 -6.38
N THR A 22 -9.98 0.48 -7.46
CA THR A 22 -9.39 0.48 -8.80
C THR A 22 -8.87 1.89 -9.11
N PRO A 23 -7.86 2.06 -9.98
CA PRO A 23 -7.38 3.38 -10.39
C PRO A 23 -8.43 4.26 -11.07
N LEU A 24 -9.55 3.67 -11.52
CA LEU A 24 -10.56 4.32 -12.34
C LEU A 24 -11.88 4.58 -11.61
N ALA A 25 -12.13 3.90 -10.48
CA ALA A 25 -13.39 4.02 -9.77
C ALA A 25 -13.23 3.91 -8.26
N ASP A 26 -13.88 4.86 -7.57
CA ASP A 26 -14.11 4.89 -6.13
C ASP A 26 -15.60 5.20 -5.90
N LEU A 27 -16.47 4.30 -6.34
CA LEU A 27 -17.92 4.53 -6.40
C LEU A 27 -18.69 3.69 -5.38
N GLU A 28 -18.06 2.66 -4.80
CA GLU A 28 -18.74 1.67 -3.97
C GLU A 28 -18.58 1.97 -2.46
N ALA A 29 -18.97 3.17 -2.05
CA ALA A 29 -18.80 3.67 -0.68
C ALA A 29 -19.23 2.68 0.40
N HIS A 30 -20.45 2.14 0.28
CA HIS A 30 -21.00 1.17 1.23
C HIS A 30 -20.18 -0.12 1.28
N SER A 31 -19.66 -0.58 0.15
CA SER A 31 -18.85 -1.81 0.11
C SER A 31 -17.50 -1.61 0.78
N PHE A 32 -16.86 -0.45 0.56
CA PHE A 32 -15.63 -0.11 1.26
C PHE A 32 -15.84 -0.01 2.77
N ASP A 33 -16.88 0.69 3.22
CA ASP A 33 -17.18 0.81 4.65
C ASP A 33 -17.49 -0.56 5.28
N GLN A 34 -18.35 -1.36 4.63
CA GLN A 34 -18.72 -2.69 5.13
C GLN A 34 -17.51 -3.62 5.30
N ILE A 35 -16.58 -3.61 4.35
CA ILE A 35 -15.44 -4.55 4.35
C ILE A 35 -14.26 -3.97 5.14
N ASN A 36 -13.82 -2.76 4.83
CA ASN A 36 -12.58 -2.22 5.36
C ASN A 36 -12.73 -1.58 6.74
N HIS A 37 -13.90 -1.05 7.07
CA HIS A 37 -14.17 -0.52 8.39
C HIS A 37 -14.84 -1.59 9.26
N TRP A 38 -16.07 -2.00 8.93
CA TRP A 38 -16.83 -2.93 9.79
C TRP A 38 -16.23 -4.33 9.81
N GLY A 39 -15.69 -4.83 8.70
CA GLY A 39 -14.94 -6.09 8.69
C GLY A 39 -13.70 -6.03 9.59
N THR A 40 -12.98 -4.91 9.59
CA THR A 40 -11.85 -4.67 10.51
C THR A 40 -12.31 -4.58 11.97
N ALA A 41 -13.46 -3.96 12.25
CA ALA A 41 -14.05 -3.93 13.59
C ALA A 41 -14.33 -5.36 14.11
N GLN A 42 -14.79 -6.27 13.25
CA GLN A 42 -15.02 -7.67 13.63
C GLN A 42 -13.70 -8.41 13.94
N VAL A 43 -12.62 -8.14 13.21
CA VAL A 43 -11.29 -8.71 13.51
C VAL A 43 -10.77 -8.16 14.83
N ALA A 44 -10.84 -6.84 15.05
CA ALA A 44 -10.43 -6.21 16.30
C ALA A 44 -11.20 -6.76 17.50
N TYR A 45 -12.52 -6.86 17.40
CA TYR A 45 -13.37 -7.44 18.44
C TYR A 45 -13.04 -8.92 18.72
N ALA A 46 -12.75 -9.71 17.69
CA ALA A 46 -12.35 -11.09 17.88
C ALA A 46 -10.98 -11.20 18.56
N ALA A 47 -9.99 -10.41 18.13
CA ALA A 47 -8.64 -10.39 18.70
C ALA A 47 -8.66 -10.01 20.19
N GLU A 48 -9.47 -9.01 20.57
CA GLU A 48 -9.69 -8.58 21.96
C GLU A 48 -10.20 -9.73 22.86
N GLN A 49 -10.94 -10.69 22.29
CA GLN A 49 -11.57 -11.77 23.06
C GLN A 49 -10.78 -13.09 23.07
N THR A 50 -9.70 -13.22 22.29
CA THR A 50 -9.01 -14.52 22.09
C THR A 50 -7.55 -14.54 22.52
N GLY A 51 -7.09 -13.54 23.27
CA GLY A 51 -5.73 -13.49 23.81
C GLY A 51 -4.64 -13.21 22.77
N VAL A 52 -5.01 -12.61 21.62
CA VAL A 52 -4.04 -12.11 20.64
C VAL A 52 -3.15 -11.06 21.32
N LYS A 53 -1.84 -11.21 21.13
CA LYS A 53 -0.82 -10.35 21.75
C LYS A 53 -0.34 -9.25 20.82
N HIS A 54 -0.42 -9.48 19.51
CA HIS A 54 0.03 -8.53 18.50
C HIS A 54 -0.91 -8.49 17.29
N LEU A 55 -1.45 -7.32 16.99
CA LEU A 55 -2.26 -7.05 15.81
C LEU A 55 -1.51 -6.11 14.86
N ILE A 56 -1.21 -6.60 13.66
CA ILE A 56 -0.58 -5.83 12.58
C ILE A 56 -1.64 -5.60 11.50
N TYR A 57 -2.04 -4.34 11.34
CA TYR A 57 -3.05 -3.91 10.38
C TYR A 57 -2.41 -3.18 9.20
N LEU A 58 -2.68 -3.66 7.98
CA LEU A 58 -2.23 -2.98 6.76
C LEU A 58 -3.23 -1.90 6.35
N SER A 59 -2.92 -0.67 6.74
CA SER A 59 -3.60 0.54 6.27
C SER A 59 -2.97 1.05 4.96
N SER A 60 -3.20 2.32 4.61
CA SER A 60 -2.86 2.89 3.32
C SER A 60 -2.47 4.36 3.47
N THR A 61 -1.53 4.85 2.66
CA THR A 61 -1.23 6.29 2.59
C THR A 61 -2.38 7.12 2.03
N SER A 62 -3.41 6.49 1.43
CA SER A 62 -4.64 7.16 0.99
C SER A 62 -5.45 7.80 2.13
N VAL A 63 -5.14 7.48 3.39
CA VAL A 63 -5.78 8.10 4.57
C VAL A 63 -5.41 9.57 4.75
N TYR A 64 -4.24 9.99 4.24
CA TYR A 64 -3.80 11.39 4.35
C TYR A 64 -4.66 12.32 3.49
N GLY A 65 -5.05 11.88 2.29
CA GLY A 65 -5.69 12.76 1.31
C GLY A 65 -4.68 13.63 0.59
N ASP A 66 -5.02 14.89 0.37
CA ASP A 66 -4.22 15.82 -0.43
C ASP A 66 -3.36 16.71 0.47
N TYR A 67 -2.05 16.76 0.18
CA TYR A 67 -1.07 17.60 0.86
C TYR A 67 -0.13 18.25 -0.15
N ASP A 68 0.22 19.52 0.10
CA ASP A 68 1.18 20.26 -0.72
C ASP A 68 2.63 19.87 -0.42
N THR A 69 2.91 19.26 0.74
CA THR A 69 4.25 18.80 1.14
C THR A 69 4.25 17.29 1.39
N PRO A 70 5.42 16.63 1.35
CA PRO A 70 5.53 15.27 1.86
C PRO A 70 5.03 15.17 3.31
N VAL A 71 4.37 14.07 3.64
CA VAL A 71 3.76 13.84 4.97
C VAL A 71 4.43 12.71 5.74
N ASP A 72 4.48 12.87 7.04
CA ASP A 72 4.90 11.85 8.00
C ASP A 72 3.70 11.28 8.78
N GLU A 73 3.98 10.47 9.80
CA GLU A 73 3.00 9.83 10.67
C GLU A 73 2.24 10.84 11.55
N GLN A 74 2.77 12.04 11.75
CA GLN A 74 2.16 13.11 12.56
C GLN A 74 1.17 13.95 11.76
N ALA A 75 1.24 13.91 10.42
CA ALA A 75 0.28 14.59 9.57
C ALA A 75 -1.16 14.08 9.81
N ALA A 76 -2.11 15.02 9.81
CA ALA A 76 -3.52 14.70 9.97
C ALA A 76 -4.04 13.82 8.82
N ALA A 77 -5.04 12.99 9.11
CA ALA A 77 -5.66 12.14 8.10
C ALA A 77 -6.94 12.81 7.57
N HIS A 78 -6.95 13.18 6.29
CA HIS A 78 -8.08 13.82 5.61
C HIS A 78 -8.42 13.12 4.28
N PRO A 79 -8.86 11.84 4.33
CA PRO A 79 -9.03 11.03 3.14
C PRO A 79 -10.04 11.64 2.16
N ARG A 80 -9.70 11.54 0.87
CA ARG A 80 -10.52 12.06 -0.25
C ARG A 80 -11.16 10.95 -1.10
N SER A 81 -11.17 9.73 -0.58
CA SER A 81 -11.74 8.54 -1.23
C SER A 81 -12.52 7.73 -0.22
N TYR A 82 -13.57 7.03 -0.64
CA TYR A 82 -14.33 6.14 0.22
C TYR A 82 -13.45 5.02 0.77
N TYR A 83 -12.54 4.50 -0.04
CA TYR A 83 -11.52 3.57 0.44
C TYR A 83 -10.62 4.16 1.54
N GLY A 84 -10.11 5.38 1.35
CA GLY A 84 -9.29 6.06 2.36
C GLY A 84 -10.07 6.33 3.65
N MET A 85 -11.34 6.74 3.53
CA MET A 85 -12.24 6.93 4.67
C MET A 85 -12.45 5.62 5.44
N ALA A 86 -12.76 4.53 4.74
CA ALA A 86 -12.99 3.24 5.37
C ALA A 86 -11.70 2.65 5.98
N LYS A 87 -10.54 2.85 5.34
CA LYS A 87 -9.24 2.46 5.92
C LYS A 87 -8.94 3.22 7.20
N LEU A 88 -9.15 4.54 7.22
CA LEU A 88 -8.97 5.38 8.41
C LEU A 88 -9.93 4.98 9.54
N ALA A 89 -11.19 4.72 9.23
CA ALA A 89 -12.14 4.22 10.22
C ALA A 89 -11.70 2.85 10.80
N GLY A 90 -11.16 1.96 9.95
CA GLY A 90 -10.52 0.71 10.38
C GLY A 90 -9.30 0.92 11.29
N GLU A 91 -8.47 1.95 11.07
CA GLU A 91 -7.37 2.30 11.97
C GLU A 91 -7.90 2.58 13.39
N GLY A 92 -8.99 3.33 13.52
CA GLY A 92 -9.62 3.60 14.82
C GLY A 92 -10.05 2.32 15.56
N GLN A 93 -10.57 1.33 14.82
CA GLN A 93 -11.02 0.06 15.40
C GLN A 93 -9.87 -0.77 15.99
N VAL A 94 -8.68 -0.74 15.38
CA VAL A 94 -7.52 -1.49 15.87
C VAL A 94 -6.73 -0.70 16.92
N LEU A 95 -6.61 0.63 16.76
CA LEU A 95 -5.84 1.48 17.66
C LEU A 95 -6.44 1.56 19.07
N ARG A 96 -7.76 1.37 19.23
CA ARG A 96 -8.39 1.28 20.56
C ARG A 96 -7.84 0.13 21.42
N LEU A 97 -7.20 -0.87 20.81
CA LEU A 97 -6.64 -2.05 21.50
C LEU A 97 -5.19 -1.85 21.94
N ARG A 98 -4.56 -0.70 21.63
CA ARG A 98 -3.12 -0.46 21.89
C ARG A 98 -2.71 -0.54 23.36
N ASP A 99 -3.64 -0.28 24.28
CA ASP A 99 -3.39 -0.37 25.72
C ASP A 99 -3.58 -1.81 26.26
N GLN A 100 -4.14 -2.72 25.45
CA GLN A 100 -4.43 -4.11 25.80
C GLN A 100 -3.47 -5.11 25.12
N MET A 101 -3.02 -4.77 23.91
CA MET A 101 -2.13 -5.60 23.11
C MET A 101 -1.26 -4.71 22.23
N ARG A 102 -0.19 -5.29 21.69
CA ARG A 102 0.66 -4.59 20.75
C ARG A 102 -0.09 -4.37 19.44
N VAL A 103 -0.10 -3.14 18.93
CA VAL A 103 -0.80 -2.79 17.68
C VAL A 103 0.13 -2.03 16.76
N HIS A 104 0.27 -2.50 15.52
CA HIS A 104 0.94 -1.76 14.45
C HIS A 104 -0.02 -1.50 13.30
N VAL A 105 -0.15 -0.25 12.92
CA VAL A 105 -0.88 0.22 11.75
C VAL A 105 0.15 0.65 10.72
N ILE A 106 0.19 -0.05 9.60
CA ILE A 106 1.15 0.21 8.53
C ILE A 106 0.44 0.92 7.38
N ARG A 107 0.66 2.22 7.23
CA ARG A 107 0.18 3.03 6.11
C ARG A 107 1.07 2.79 4.90
N SER A 108 0.74 1.74 4.14
CA SER A 108 1.52 1.32 2.98
C SER A 108 1.27 2.20 1.76
N ALA A 109 2.34 2.49 1.04
CA ALA A 109 2.32 3.15 -0.27
C ALA A 109 1.80 2.22 -1.39
N ASN A 110 1.88 2.64 -2.65
CA ASN A 110 1.41 1.83 -3.77
C ASN A 110 2.32 0.61 -3.96
N VAL A 111 1.79 -0.58 -3.66
CA VAL A 111 2.53 -1.83 -3.77
C VAL A 111 2.67 -2.24 -5.24
N TYR A 112 3.87 -2.64 -5.66
CA TYR A 112 4.15 -3.22 -6.97
C TYR A 112 5.02 -4.48 -6.86
N GLY A 113 5.16 -5.18 -7.99
CA GLY A 113 5.92 -6.43 -8.08
C GLY A 113 5.02 -7.62 -8.33
N TYR A 114 5.63 -8.70 -8.78
CA TYR A 114 4.93 -9.95 -9.05
C TYR A 114 4.51 -10.65 -7.75
N ASN A 115 3.31 -11.20 -7.75
CA ASN A 115 2.86 -12.15 -6.74
C ASN A 115 1.77 -13.06 -7.34
N PRO A 116 1.48 -14.25 -6.76
CA PRO A 116 0.48 -15.17 -7.32
C PRO A 116 -0.94 -14.58 -7.45
N ALA A 117 -1.31 -13.65 -6.56
CA ALA A 117 -2.55 -12.87 -6.63
C ALA A 117 -2.29 -11.52 -7.32
N TYR A 118 -1.70 -11.59 -8.51
CA TYR A 118 -1.16 -10.45 -9.23
C TYR A 118 -2.19 -9.35 -9.47
N ARG A 119 -1.93 -8.14 -8.94
CA ARG A 119 -2.82 -6.98 -9.09
C ARG A 119 -2.42 -6.19 -10.34
N ILE A 120 -2.95 -6.61 -11.48
CA ILE A 120 -2.59 -6.09 -12.80
C ILE A 120 -2.93 -4.61 -13.00
N ASP A 121 -3.91 -4.08 -12.28
CA ASP A 121 -4.36 -2.69 -12.38
C ASP A 121 -3.49 -1.70 -11.57
N ALA A 122 -2.58 -2.18 -10.71
CA ALA A 122 -1.62 -1.30 -10.04
C ALA A 122 -0.66 -0.67 -11.06
N VAL A 123 -0.33 0.62 -10.91
CA VAL A 123 0.36 1.42 -11.95
C VAL A 123 1.60 0.73 -12.55
N ILE A 124 2.60 0.39 -11.72
CA ILE A 124 3.84 -0.23 -12.20
C ILE A 124 3.55 -1.61 -12.79
N ASN A 125 2.71 -2.40 -12.13
CA ASN A 125 2.31 -3.73 -12.59
C ASN A 125 1.68 -3.67 -13.98
N ARG A 126 0.66 -2.82 -14.14
CA ARG A 126 -0.03 -2.56 -15.39
C ARG A 126 0.95 -2.15 -16.48
N PHE A 127 1.86 -1.22 -16.19
CA PHE A 127 2.78 -0.73 -17.19
C PHE A 127 3.83 -1.74 -17.61
N VAL A 128 4.37 -2.55 -16.69
CA VAL A 128 5.28 -3.63 -17.07
C VAL A 128 4.53 -4.66 -17.95
N PHE A 129 3.30 -4.99 -17.60
CA PHE A 129 2.46 -5.89 -18.39
C PHE A 129 2.13 -5.31 -19.79
N GLU A 130 1.60 -4.10 -19.85
CA GLU A 130 1.25 -3.40 -21.10
C GLU A 130 2.49 -3.22 -21.99
N ALA A 131 3.63 -2.81 -21.43
CA ALA A 131 4.88 -2.68 -22.17
C ALA A 131 5.35 -4.02 -22.76
N HIS A 132 5.30 -5.09 -21.96
CA HIS A 132 5.74 -6.42 -22.39
C HIS A 132 4.89 -7.00 -23.51
N PHE A 133 3.56 -6.95 -23.36
CA PHE A 133 2.64 -7.64 -24.28
C PHE A 133 2.09 -6.76 -25.40
N GLN A 134 2.10 -5.43 -25.24
CA GLN A 134 1.45 -4.52 -26.18
C GLN A 134 2.40 -3.50 -26.79
N GLY A 135 3.63 -3.37 -26.28
CA GLY A 135 4.60 -2.36 -26.74
C GLY A 135 4.17 -0.91 -26.52
N ARG A 136 3.13 -0.69 -25.70
CA ARG A 136 2.57 0.64 -25.42
C ARG A 136 2.02 0.69 -24.00
N VAL A 137 2.01 1.89 -23.39
CA VAL A 137 1.35 2.13 -22.09
C VAL A 137 0.35 3.28 -22.16
N THR A 138 -0.71 3.18 -21.37
CA THR A 138 -1.74 4.23 -21.29
C THR A 138 -1.64 5.05 -20.00
N ILE A 139 -1.23 6.30 -20.12
CA ILE A 139 -1.14 7.28 -19.03
C ILE A 139 -2.44 8.06 -18.96
N HIS A 140 -3.04 8.16 -17.78
CA HIS A 140 -4.21 9.01 -17.58
C HIS A 140 -3.83 10.32 -16.85
N GLY A 141 -4.15 11.46 -17.45
CA GLY A 141 -3.62 12.77 -17.05
C GLY A 141 -2.28 13.07 -17.72
N SER A 142 -1.56 14.09 -17.24
CA SER A 142 -0.26 14.50 -17.78
C SER A 142 0.89 13.53 -17.43
N GLY A 143 0.72 12.68 -16.42
CA GLY A 143 1.76 11.81 -15.90
C GLY A 143 2.68 12.46 -14.87
N GLU A 144 2.52 13.76 -14.62
CA GLU A 144 3.30 14.54 -13.64
C GLU A 144 2.91 14.23 -12.19
N GLN A 145 1.83 13.48 -11.96
CA GLN A 145 1.39 13.15 -10.62
C GLN A 145 2.39 12.21 -9.92
N GLU A 146 2.84 12.62 -8.73
CA GLU A 146 3.77 11.86 -7.91
C GLU A 146 3.03 10.86 -7.02
N ARG A 147 3.59 9.66 -6.93
CA ARG A 147 3.12 8.59 -6.04
C ARG A 147 4.30 8.01 -5.29
N SER A 148 4.05 7.64 -4.03
CA SER A 148 4.96 6.76 -3.32
C SER A 148 4.68 5.30 -3.67
N PHE A 149 5.74 4.49 -3.79
CA PHE A 149 5.70 3.08 -4.15
C PHE A 149 6.53 2.23 -3.18
N ILE A 150 6.20 0.95 -3.06
CA ILE A 150 7.01 -0.05 -2.35
C ILE A 150 6.92 -1.41 -3.04
N HIS A 151 8.04 -2.11 -3.17
CA HIS A 151 8.04 -3.46 -3.71
C HIS A 151 7.36 -4.46 -2.75
N VAL A 152 6.62 -5.42 -3.29
CA VAL A 152 5.84 -6.40 -2.52
C VAL A 152 6.71 -7.23 -1.58
N ASP A 153 7.92 -7.63 -2.01
CA ASP A 153 8.83 -8.40 -1.16
C ASP A 153 9.38 -7.56 -0.02
N LYS A 154 9.62 -6.26 -0.25
CA LYS A 154 10.08 -5.36 0.80
C LYS A 154 8.99 -5.11 1.84
N LEU A 155 7.75 -4.92 1.38
CA LEU A 155 6.57 -4.86 2.27
C LEU A 155 6.48 -6.15 3.11
N ALA A 156 6.56 -7.32 2.49
CA ALA A 156 6.50 -8.60 3.18
C ALA A 156 7.66 -8.77 4.19
N ALA A 157 8.88 -8.36 3.83
CA ALA A 157 10.04 -8.40 4.71
C ALA A 157 9.84 -7.52 5.95
N VAL A 158 9.33 -6.30 5.79
CA VAL A 158 9.00 -5.39 6.89
C VAL A 158 7.94 -6.02 7.80
N LEU A 159 6.82 -6.46 7.24
CA LEU A 159 5.73 -7.07 8.01
C LEU A 159 6.23 -8.27 8.83
N ARG A 160 7.08 -9.12 8.23
CA ARG A 160 7.71 -10.25 8.93
C ARG A 160 8.61 -9.80 10.08
N GLN A 161 9.41 -8.75 9.90
CA GLN A 161 10.30 -8.27 10.97
C GLN A 161 9.56 -7.66 12.15
N LEU A 162 8.39 -7.06 11.93
CA LEU A 162 7.57 -6.53 13.02
C LEU A 162 7.18 -7.59 14.05
N LEU A 163 7.17 -8.87 13.69
CA LEU A 163 6.92 -9.98 14.62
C LEU A 163 7.87 -9.95 15.82
N ASN A 164 9.15 -9.66 15.57
CA ASN A 164 10.22 -9.76 16.57
C ASN A 164 10.78 -8.40 16.99
N HIS A 165 10.39 -7.32 16.32
CA HIS A 165 10.93 -5.98 16.55
C HIS A 165 9.82 -5.00 16.84
N GLU A 166 9.91 -4.25 17.95
CA GLU A 166 8.99 -3.18 18.35
C GLU A 166 9.60 -1.81 18.06
N PRO A 167 9.24 -1.19 16.92
CA PRO A 167 9.90 0.01 16.46
C PRO A 167 9.47 1.26 17.23
N GLY A 168 10.16 1.63 18.29
CA GLY A 168 9.78 2.78 19.11
C GLY A 168 8.40 2.65 19.78
N SER A 169 7.84 3.76 20.26
CA SER A 169 6.60 3.80 21.06
C SER A 169 5.33 4.15 20.27
N GLN A 170 5.43 4.26 18.95
CA GLN A 170 4.29 4.63 18.10
C GLN A 170 3.47 3.39 17.72
N SER A 171 2.24 3.59 17.26
CA SER A 171 1.42 2.49 16.72
C SER A 171 1.16 2.63 15.22
N ILE A 172 1.54 3.75 14.61
CA ILE A 172 1.27 4.06 13.20
C ILE A 172 2.61 4.32 12.53
N TYR A 173 2.83 3.70 11.36
CA TYR A 173 4.04 3.85 10.56
C TYR A 173 3.70 3.98 9.09
N ASN A 174 4.35 4.92 8.41
CA ASN A 174 4.37 4.97 6.97
C ASN A 174 5.31 3.91 6.42
N LEU A 175 4.97 3.39 5.24
CA LEU A 175 5.81 2.44 4.56
C LEU A 175 5.83 2.69 3.05
N ALA A 176 6.89 3.40 2.63
CA ALA A 176 7.16 3.81 1.26
C ALA A 176 8.66 3.69 0.98
N GLU A 177 9.02 3.35 -0.26
CA GLU A 177 10.41 3.21 -0.67
C GLU A 177 10.81 4.24 -1.73
N HIS A 178 10.03 4.30 -2.81
CA HIS A 178 10.24 5.22 -3.92
C HIS A 178 9.18 6.30 -3.92
N GLN A 179 9.53 7.46 -4.46
CA GLN A 179 8.58 8.49 -4.85
C GLN A 179 8.89 8.88 -6.28
N LEU A 180 7.93 8.66 -7.16
CA LEU A 180 8.09 8.82 -8.60
C LEU A 180 6.82 9.43 -9.19
N SER A 181 6.97 10.29 -10.19
CA SER A 181 5.91 10.61 -11.13
C SER A 181 5.60 9.41 -12.02
N ILE A 182 4.43 9.43 -12.66
CA ILE A 182 4.06 8.38 -13.64
C ILE A 182 5.00 8.45 -14.85
N ASN A 183 5.44 9.64 -15.24
CA ASN A 183 6.41 9.83 -16.32
C ASN A 183 7.78 9.26 -15.95
N GLU A 184 8.23 9.39 -14.70
CA GLU A 184 9.45 8.74 -14.23
C GLU A 184 9.32 7.22 -14.25
N VAL A 185 8.19 6.66 -13.83
CA VAL A 185 7.94 5.20 -13.93
C VAL A 185 8.06 4.74 -15.39
N VAL A 186 7.43 5.45 -16.33
CA VAL A 186 7.50 5.11 -17.76
C VAL A 186 8.92 5.24 -18.30
N ALA A 187 9.69 6.23 -17.87
CA ALA A 187 11.10 6.36 -18.23
C ALA A 187 11.95 5.16 -17.78
N HIS A 188 11.71 4.62 -16.57
CA HIS A 188 12.39 3.39 -16.12
C HIS A 188 11.97 2.17 -16.95
N ILE A 189 10.67 2.02 -17.24
CA ILE A 189 10.17 0.90 -18.06
C ILE A 189 10.70 0.98 -19.50
N ARG A 190 10.86 2.17 -20.07
CA ARG A 190 11.46 2.37 -21.40
C ARG A 190 12.91 1.89 -21.48
N GLN A 191 13.65 1.86 -20.37
CA GLN A 191 14.99 1.24 -20.35
C GLN A 191 14.94 -0.28 -20.58
N LEU A 192 13.82 -0.94 -20.26
CA LEU A 192 13.58 -2.36 -20.51
C LEU A 192 12.92 -2.62 -21.87
N TYR A 193 12.15 -1.63 -22.36
CA TYR A 193 11.43 -1.68 -23.63
C TYR A 193 11.71 -0.39 -24.43
N PRO A 194 12.82 -0.31 -25.20
CA PRO A 194 13.23 0.92 -25.86
C PRO A 194 12.20 1.49 -26.86
N GLU A 195 11.46 0.61 -27.53
CA GLU A 195 10.43 0.95 -28.51
C GLU A 195 9.04 1.24 -27.87
N LEU A 196 9.00 1.46 -26.55
CA LEU A 196 7.74 1.64 -25.82
C LEU A 196 7.00 2.92 -26.23
N GLU A 197 5.82 2.75 -26.83
CA GLU A 197 4.89 3.84 -27.10
C GLU A 197 4.17 4.32 -25.84
N THR A 198 3.77 5.59 -25.81
CA THR A 198 3.05 6.19 -24.68
C THR A 198 1.83 6.95 -25.18
N ILE A 199 0.66 6.60 -24.63
CA ILE A 199 -0.63 7.21 -24.97
C ILE A 199 -1.12 7.99 -23.75
N PHE A 200 -1.46 9.26 -23.92
CA PHE A 200 -2.03 10.10 -22.87
C PHE A 200 -3.55 10.24 -23.04
N LEU A 201 -4.30 9.89 -22.01
CA LEU A 201 -5.75 10.08 -21.92
C LEU A 201 -6.06 11.25 -20.99
N ASN A 202 -6.83 12.23 -21.48
CA ASN A 202 -7.26 13.41 -20.73
C ASN A 202 -6.10 14.16 -20.03
N PRO A 203 -5.07 14.65 -20.77
CA PRO A 203 -3.86 15.22 -20.18
C PRO A 203 -4.10 16.45 -19.29
N GLY A 204 -5.19 17.20 -19.54
CA GLY A 204 -5.58 18.35 -18.71
C GLY A 204 -6.31 18.00 -17.41
N MET A 205 -6.60 16.72 -17.14
CA MET A 205 -7.29 16.31 -15.92
C MET A 205 -6.31 16.33 -14.74
N PRO A 206 -6.51 17.17 -13.71
CA PRO A 206 -5.64 17.20 -12.56
C PRO A 206 -5.70 15.86 -11.81
N ARG A 207 -4.53 15.41 -11.36
CA ARG A 207 -4.37 14.19 -10.58
C ARG A 207 -3.80 14.56 -9.22
N ARG A 208 -4.33 13.93 -8.18
CA ARG A 208 -3.91 14.13 -6.78
C ARG A 208 -2.46 13.72 -6.59
N ASN A 209 -1.78 14.21 -5.57
CA ASN A 209 -0.43 13.80 -5.18
C ASN A 209 -0.43 13.39 -3.71
N ILE A 210 0.18 12.24 -3.42
CA ILE A 210 0.42 11.79 -2.05
C ILE A 210 1.89 11.42 -1.97
N ARG A 211 2.62 12.21 -1.18
CA ARG A 211 4.07 12.16 -1.05
C ARG A 211 4.40 11.84 0.40
N ILE A 212 5.19 10.81 0.63
CA ILE A 212 5.59 10.41 1.97
C ILE A 212 6.95 11.01 2.28
N GLN A 213 7.10 11.61 3.46
CA GLN A 213 8.35 12.16 3.92
C GLN A 213 9.42 11.06 3.97
N ARG A 214 10.61 11.39 3.47
CA ARG A 214 11.77 10.49 3.44
C ARG A 214 12.92 11.10 4.26
N PRO A 215 13.76 10.26 4.90
CA PRO A 215 13.69 8.80 4.95
C PRO A 215 12.50 8.30 5.80
N VAL A 216 11.95 7.15 5.43
CA VAL A 216 10.86 6.51 6.21
C VAL A 216 11.46 5.90 7.46
N ALA A 217 11.02 6.36 8.64
CA ALA A 217 11.58 5.99 9.94
C ALA A 217 11.63 4.47 10.15
N LEU A 218 10.52 3.78 9.83
CA LEU A 218 10.42 2.33 10.00
C LEU A 218 11.46 1.55 9.19
N LEU A 219 11.77 1.98 7.97
CA LEU A 219 12.76 1.32 7.12
C LEU A 219 14.19 1.53 7.64
N GLN A 220 14.47 2.69 8.25
CA GLN A 220 15.77 2.95 8.86
C GLN A 220 16.00 2.07 10.08
N GLU A 221 14.97 1.89 10.90
CA GLU A 221 15.07 1.11 12.12
C GLU A 221 15.22 -0.39 11.84
N LEU A 222 14.43 -0.93 10.91
CA LEU A 222 14.44 -2.35 10.55
C LEU A 222 15.62 -2.78 9.66
N LYS A 223 16.44 -1.83 9.18
CA LYS A 223 17.64 -2.08 8.35
C LYS A 223 17.37 -3.02 7.16
N ILE A 224 16.22 -2.87 6.53
CA ILE A 224 15.84 -3.69 5.37
C ILE A 224 16.72 -3.30 4.17
N PRO A 225 17.36 -4.25 3.49
CA PRO A 225 18.16 -3.96 2.30
C PRO A 225 17.38 -3.15 1.25
N THR A 226 18.07 -2.25 0.57
CA THR A 226 17.53 -1.52 -0.56
C THR A 226 17.98 -2.20 -1.84
N ILE A 227 17.01 -2.54 -2.69
CA ILE A 227 17.25 -3.04 -4.03
C ILE A 227 16.99 -1.87 -4.99
N ALA A 228 17.78 -1.75 -6.05
CA ALA A 228 17.53 -0.70 -7.03
C ALA A 228 16.24 -1.02 -7.80
N LEU A 229 15.39 -0.01 -8.01
CA LEU A 229 14.14 -0.15 -8.76
C LEU A 229 14.33 -0.86 -10.10
N MET A 230 15.41 -0.55 -10.83
CA MET A 230 15.70 -1.19 -12.12
C MET A 230 15.95 -2.70 -12.01
N ASP A 231 16.56 -3.17 -10.91
CA ASP A 231 16.80 -4.59 -10.71
C ASP A 231 15.49 -5.32 -10.39
N GLU A 232 14.60 -4.70 -9.62
CA GLU A 232 13.26 -5.23 -9.37
C GLU A 232 12.41 -5.26 -10.65
N LEU A 233 12.47 -4.20 -11.47
CA LEU A 233 11.75 -4.17 -12.75
C LEU A 233 12.28 -5.23 -13.74
N ARG A 234 13.60 -5.48 -13.77
CA ARG A 234 14.20 -6.56 -14.59
C ARG A 234 13.74 -7.94 -14.11
N ALA A 235 13.82 -8.19 -12.80
CA ALA A 235 13.35 -9.45 -12.22
C ALA A 235 11.86 -9.65 -12.53
N PHE A 236 11.07 -8.59 -12.48
CA PHE A 236 9.66 -8.64 -12.79
C PHE A 236 9.38 -8.88 -14.29
N GLN A 237 10.13 -8.25 -15.20
CA GLN A 237 10.07 -8.55 -16.64
C GLN A 237 10.32 -10.03 -16.93
N GLN A 238 11.29 -10.65 -16.26
CA GLN A 238 11.63 -12.07 -16.45
C GLN A 238 10.48 -13.02 -16.11
N VAL A 239 9.51 -12.60 -15.27
CA VAL A 239 8.33 -13.41 -14.96
C VAL A 239 7.41 -13.60 -16.17
N PHE A 240 7.43 -12.67 -17.13
CA PHE A 240 6.60 -12.73 -18.33
C PHE A 240 7.30 -13.38 -19.53
N SER A 241 8.63 -13.52 -19.47
CA SER A 241 9.44 -14.16 -20.49
C SER A 241 9.40 -15.68 -20.32
N PHE A 242 8.71 -16.37 -21.23
CA PHE A 242 8.68 -17.83 -21.32
C PHE A 242 9.60 -18.36 -22.42
#